data_AF-A0A7S4ULD1-F1
#
_entry.id   AF-A0A7S4ULD1-F1
#
_cell.length_a   1.000
_cell.length_b   1.000
_cell.length_c   1.000
_cell.angle_alpha   90.00
_cell.angle_beta   90.00
_cell.angle_gamma   90.00
#
_symmetry.space_group_name_H-M   'P 1'
#
loop_
_entity.id
_entity.type
_entity.pdbx_description
1 polymer ?
#
loop_
_entity_poly.entity_id
_entity_poly.type
_entity_poly.pdbx_seq_one_letter_code
_entity_poly.pdbx_strand_id
1 'polypeptide(L)'
;PMPFSIVRHAVEEELLGGLPLEDAFESFSEKPLGSASIAQVHEARLRGGRRVAVKVQRPNAEAQLMKDIRDIRDFSALTKDIFPVDYYTVFTEIERQMQFEFDFRLEATGMDRVASALR
;
A
#
# COMPACT_ATOMS: atom_id res chain seq x y z
N PRO A 1 -9.35 -0.07 10.89
CA PRO A 1 -8.02 0.55 11.08
C PRO A 1 -7.07 -0.44 11.76
N MET A 2 -5.82 -0.52 11.31
CA MET A 2 -4.83 -1.33 12.01
C MET A 2 -4.38 -0.62 13.30
N PRO A 3 -4.08 -1.36 14.38
CA PRO A 3 -3.59 -0.79 15.63
C PRO A 3 -2.35 0.08 15.41
N PHE A 4 -2.25 1.20 16.14
CA PHE A 4 -1.12 2.11 16.00
C PHE A 4 0.22 1.46 16.37
N SER A 5 0.23 0.46 17.27
CA SER A 5 1.44 -0.29 17.58
C SER A 5 2.05 -0.98 16.35
N ILE A 6 1.22 -1.48 15.43
CA ILE A 6 1.66 -2.07 14.17
C ILE A 6 2.22 -0.99 13.24
N VAL A 7 1.53 0.15 13.15
CA VAL A 7 1.96 1.32 12.35
C VAL A 7 3.34 1.78 12.82
N ARG A 8 3.49 2.00 14.13
CA ARG A 8 4.74 2.44 14.76
C ARG A 8 5.86 1.46 14.44
N HIS A 9 5.66 0.18 14.69
CA HIS A 9 6.67 -0.84 14.44
C HIS A 9 7.10 -0.89 12.97
N ALA A 10 6.15 -0.87 12.02
CA ALA A 10 6.48 -0.88 10.60
C ALA A 10 7.30 0.35 10.17
N VAL A 11 6.98 1.54 10.68
CA VAL A 11 7.74 2.76 10.37
C VAL A 11 9.13 2.73 11.00
N GLU A 12 9.22 2.35 12.28
CA GLU A 12 10.50 2.29 13.00
C GLU A 12 11.46 1.28 12.34
N GLU A 13 11.00 0.07 12.01
CA GLU A 13 11.82 -0.96 11.39
C GLU A 13 12.14 -0.68 9.91
N GLU A 14 11.12 -0.45 9.08
CA GLU A 14 11.31 -0.42 7.61
C GLU A 14 11.79 0.94 7.10
N LEU A 15 11.33 2.04 7.70
CA LEU A 15 11.68 3.39 7.24
C LEU A 15 12.85 3.99 8.02
N LEU A 16 12.90 3.77 9.33
CA LEU A 16 13.88 4.42 10.21
C LEU A 16 15.05 3.52 10.63
N GLY A 17 15.08 2.26 10.20
CA GLY A 17 16.18 1.34 10.49
C GLY A 17 16.32 0.99 11.97
N GLY A 18 15.18 0.89 12.67
CA GLY A 18 15.09 0.57 14.11
C GLY A 18 15.13 1.79 15.04
N LEU A 19 15.19 3.01 14.51
CA LEU A 19 15.12 4.22 15.33
C LEU A 19 13.67 4.54 15.75
N PRO A 20 13.45 5.09 16.96
CA PRO A 20 12.13 5.52 17.40
C PRO A 20 11.51 6.56 16.46
N LEU A 21 10.17 6.56 16.33
CA LEU A 21 9.44 7.58 15.56
C LEU A 21 9.85 9.01 15.93
N GLU A 22 10.09 9.23 17.22
CA GLU A 22 10.43 10.53 17.77
C GLU A 22 11.77 11.07 17.24
N ASP A 23 12.66 10.24 16.69
CA ASP A 23 13.92 10.71 16.11
C ASP A 23 13.73 11.38 14.76
N ALA A 24 12.71 11.00 13.99
CA ALA A 24 12.39 11.58 12.69
C ALA A 24 11.22 12.57 12.72
N PHE A 25 10.25 12.35 13.62
CA PHE A 25 8.99 13.09 13.67
C PHE A 25 8.87 13.91 14.95
N GLU A 26 8.43 15.17 14.82
CA GLU A 26 8.01 16.02 15.93
C GLU A 26 6.65 15.56 16.48
N SER A 27 5.76 15.09 15.61
CA SER A 27 4.50 14.46 15.99
C SER A 27 4.04 13.45 14.96
N PHE A 28 3.32 12.42 15.42
CA PHE A 28 2.73 11.38 14.57
C PHE A 28 1.32 11.06 15.10
N SER A 29 0.31 11.21 14.25
CA SER A 29 -1.08 11.00 14.68
C SER A 29 -1.38 9.51 14.77
N GLU A 30 -1.79 9.02 15.95
CA GLU A 30 -2.21 7.63 16.11
C GLU A 30 -3.50 7.31 15.35
N LYS A 31 -4.36 8.33 15.20
CA LYS A 31 -5.60 8.21 14.43
C LYS A 31 -5.28 8.38 12.94
N PRO A 32 -5.63 7.41 12.09
CA PRO A 32 -5.38 7.55 10.66
C PRO A 32 -6.25 8.63 10.03
N LEU A 33 -5.72 9.30 9.01
CA LEU A 33 -6.46 10.19 8.11
C LEU A 33 -7.44 9.40 7.24
N GLY A 34 -7.08 8.17 6.87
CA GLY A 34 -7.90 7.32 6.03
C GLY A 34 -7.25 5.96 5.73
N SER A 35 -7.99 5.14 4.99
CA SER A 35 -7.48 3.87 4.45
C SER A 35 -7.20 4.05 2.96
N ALA A 36 -6.06 3.53 2.52
CA ALA A 36 -5.85 3.16 1.12
C ALA A 36 -6.16 1.66 0.96
N SER A 37 -6.15 1.15 -0.28
CA SER A 37 -6.46 -0.26 -0.59
C SER A 37 -5.72 -1.24 0.32
N ILE A 38 -4.39 -1.22 0.27
CA ILE A 38 -3.51 -2.12 1.03
C ILE A 38 -2.78 -1.43 2.20
N ALA A 39 -3.17 -0.20 2.55
CA ALA A 39 -2.43 0.64 3.49
C ALA A 39 -3.32 1.54 4.34
N GLN A 40 -2.73 2.14 5.36
CA GLN A 40 -3.33 3.15 6.21
C GLN A 40 -2.49 4.42 6.15
N VAL A 41 -3.13 5.58 6.13
CA VAL A 41 -2.44 6.89 6.03
C VAL A 41 -2.57 7.64 7.35
N HIS A 42 -1.45 8.18 7.83
CA HIS A 42 -1.37 8.97 9.05
C HIS A 42 -0.85 10.38 8.77
N GLU A 43 -1.34 11.35 9.53
CA GLU A 43 -0.72 12.68 9.56
C GLU A 43 0.50 12.64 10.47
N ALA A 44 1.61 13.24 10.02
CA ALA A 44 2.77 13.46 10.85
C ALA A 44 3.43 14.81 10.56
N ARG A 45 4.29 15.25 11.47
CA ARG A 45 5.14 16.42 11.32
C ARG A 45 6.58 15.99 11.48
N LEU A 46 7.42 16.23 10.47
CA LEU A 46 8.85 15.98 10.55
C LEU A 46 9.52 16.95 11.53
N ARG A 47 10.65 16.55 12.11
CA ARG A 47 11.53 17.51 12.79
C ARG A 47 11.92 18.62 11.81
N GLY A 48 11.69 19.88 12.19
CA GLY A 48 11.76 21.04 11.29
C GLY A 48 10.40 21.53 10.79
N GLY A 49 9.29 20.93 11.24
CA GLY A 49 7.94 21.50 11.16
C GLY A 49 7.17 21.18 9.88
N ARG A 50 7.78 20.50 8.90
CA ARG A 50 7.09 20.10 7.66
C ARG A 50 6.01 19.05 7.96
N ARG A 51 4.75 19.37 7.63
CA ARG A 51 3.64 18.41 7.66
C ARG A 51 3.76 17.42 6.51
N VAL A 52 3.53 16.14 6.79
CA VAL A 52 3.60 15.03 5.84
C VAL A 52 2.46 14.04 6.07
N ALA A 53 2.10 13.30 5.02
CA ALA A 53 1.25 12.12 5.11
C ALA A 53 2.14 10.87 5.04
N VAL A 54 2.00 9.97 6.01
CA VAL A 54 2.76 8.73 6.09
C VAL A 54 1.83 7.57 5.75
N LYS A 55 2.07 6.92 4.61
CA LYS A 55 1.33 5.75 4.16
C LYS A 55 2.06 4.49 4.61
N VAL A 56 1.39 3.65 5.40
CA VAL A 56 1.96 2.42 5.96
C VAL A 56 1.19 1.22 5.44
N GLN A 57 1.90 0.27 4.83
CA GLN A 57 1.31 -0.94 4.29
C GLN A 57 0.75 -1.82 5.41
N ARG A 58 -0.38 -2.49 5.15
CA ARG A 58 -0.97 -3.44 6.10
C ARG A 58 -0.16 -4.73 6.10
N PRO A 59 0.15 -5.32 7.26
CA PRO A 59 0.80 -6.61 7.32
C PRO A 59 0.01 -7.67 6.56
N ASN A 60 0.70 -8.55 5.85
CA ASN A 60 0.15 -9.65 5.07
C ASN A 60 -0.81 -9.26 3.93
N ALA A 61 -0.93 -7.96 3.59
CA ALA A 61 -1.83 -7.52 2.53
C ALA A 61 -1.46 -8.13 1.18
N GLU A 62 -0.17 -8.28 0.89
CA GLU A 62 0.33 -8.94 -0.33
C GLU A 62 -0.12 -10.38 -0.41
N ALA A 63 0.20 -11.18 0.60
CA ALA A 63 -0.14 -12.59 0.63
C ALA A 63 -1.66 -12.82 0.50
N GLN A 64 -2.46 -12.00 1.20
CA GLN A 64 -3.92 -12.08 1.15
C GLN A 64 -4.46 -11.71 -0.23
N LEU A 65 -4.13 -10.52 -0.74
CA LEU A 65 -4.65 -10.05 -2.02
C LEU A 65 -4.22 -10.95 -3.19
N MET A 66 -2.96 -11.36 -3.20
CA MET A 66 -2.46 -12.25 -4.25
C MET A 66 -3.10 -13.64 -4.19
N LYS A 67 -3.45 -14.13 -3.00
CA LYS A 67 -4.21 -15.38 -2.86
C LYS A 67 -5.63 -15.20 -3.41
N ASP A 68 -6.31 -14.14 -3.03
CA ASP A 68 -7.69 -13.89 -3.47
C ASP A 68 -7.77 -13.76 -4.99
N ILE A 69 -6.82 -13.06 -5.62
CA ILE A 69 -6.77 -12.92 -7.08
C ILE A 69 -6.54 -14.28 -7.75
N ARG A 70 -5.63 -15.11 -7.21
CA ARG A 70 -5.40 -16.47 -7.73
C ARG A 70 -6.66 -17.33 -7.65
N ASP A 71 -7.34 -17.31 -6.51
CA ASP A 71 -8.57 -18.08 -6.31
C ASP A 71 -9.65 -17.65 -7.32
N ILE A 72 -9.80 -16.34 -7.57
CA ILE A 72 -10.76 -15.80 -8.55
C ILE A 72 -10.35 -16.16 -9.98
N ARG A 73 -9.06 -16.06 -10.33
CA ARG A 73 -8.54 -16.44 -11.64
C ARG A 73 -8.81 -17.92 -11.93
N ASP A 74 -8.53 -18.78 -10.96
CA ASP A 74 -8.70 -20.23 -11.11
C ASP A 74 -10.20 -20.59 -11.19
N PHE A 75 -11.06 -19.93 -10.40
CA PHE A 75 -12.51 -20.05 -10.53
C PHE A 75 -13.02 -19.56 -11.90
N SER A 76 -12.44 -18.50 -12.44
CA SER A 76 -12.78 -17.98 -13.77
C SER A 76 -12.40 -18.95 -14.89
N ALA A 77 -11.36 -19.77 -14.68
CA ALA A 77 -11.02 -20.83 -15.63
C ALA A 77 -12.11 -21.92 -15.71
N LEU A 78 -12.75 -22.22 -14.58
CA LEU A 78 -13.82 -23.24 -14.49
C LEU A 78 -15.17 -22.76 -15.05
N THR A 79 -15.35 -21.45 -15.20
CA THR A 79 -16.63 -20.83 -15.59
C THR A 79 -16.60 -20.18 -16.98
N LYS A 80 -15.57 -20.47 -17.79
CA LYS A 80 -15.36 -19.89 -19.13
C LYS A 80 -16.56 -20.06 -20.07
N ASP A 81 -17.26 -21.18 -20.00
CA ASP A 81 -18.42 -21.46 -20.86
C ASP A 81 -19.73 -20.87 -20.34
N ILE A 82 -19.74 -20.33 -19.12
CA ILE A 82 -20.94 -19.77 -18.47
C ILE A 82 -21.10 -18.29 -18.80
N PHE A 83 -19.99 -17.55 -18.92
CA PHE A 83 -20.00 -16.12 -19.15
C PHE A 83 -19.46 -15.76 -20.53
N PRO A 84 -20.01 -14.74 -21.21
CA PRO A 84 -19.56 -14.32 -22.54
C PRO A 84 -18.21 -13.57 -22.52
N VAL A 85 -17.62 -13.34 -21.34
CA VAL A 85 -16.38 -12.59 -21.14
C VAL A 85 -15.30 -13.56 -20.65
N ASP A 86 -14.11 -13.47 -21.24
CA ASP A 86 -12.94 -14.22 -20.77
C ASP A 86 -12.34 -13.60 -19.50
N TYR A 87 -13.02 -13.84 -18.38
CA TYR A 87 -12.58 -13.38 -17.06
C TYR A 87 -11.23 -13.97 -16.65
N TYR A 88 -10.88 -15.16 -17.13
CA TYR A 88 -9.56 -15.75 -16.84
C TYR A 88 -8.43 -14.85 -17.33
N THR A 89 -8.53 -14.35 -18.57
CA THR A 89 -7.54 -13.41 -19.11
C THR A 89 -7.52 -12.09 -18.34
N VAL A 90 -8.70 -11.58 -17.96
CA VAL A 90 -8.81 -10.36 -17.13
C VAL A 90 -8.10 -10.53 -15.78
N PHE A 91 -8.39 -11.61 -15.05
CA PHE A 91 -7.78 -11.83 -13.73
C PHE A 91 -6.30 -12.20 -13.80
N THR A 92 -5.85 -12.82 -14.89
CA THR A 92 -4.42 -13.01 -15.17
C THR A 92 -3.69 -11.66 -15.29
N GLU A 93 -4.26 -10.69 -16.00
CA GLU A 93 -3.66 -9.36 -16.10
C GLU A 93 -3.75 -8.61 -14.77
N ILE A 94 -4.87 -8.70 -14.05
CA ILE A 94 -5.00 -8.12 -12.70
C ILE A 94 -3.93 -8.69 -11.76
N GLU A 95 -3.71 -10.01 -11.75
CA GLU A 95 -2.67 -10.64 -10.93
C GLU A 95 -1.28 -10.07 -11.25
N ARG A 96 -0.96 -9.92 -12.53
CA ARG A 96 0.31 -9.34 -12.97
C ARG A 96 0.48 -7.90 -12.52
N GLN A 97 -0.57 -7.09 -12.58
CA GLN A 97 -0.53 -5.68 -12.20
C GLN A 97 -0.45 -5.50 -10.68
N MET A 98 -1.19 -6.31 -9.92
CA MET A 98 -1.28 -6.17 -8.46
C MET A 98 0.05 -6.44 -7.75
N GLN A 99 0.99 -7.16 -8.38
CA GLN A 99 2.35 -7.31 -7.84
C GLN A 99 3.07 -5.96 -7.67
N PHE A 100 2.77 -4.96 -8.51
CA PHE A 100 3.41 -3.65 -8.43
C PHE A 100 2.82 -2.75 -7.34
N GLU A 101 1.60 -3.03 -6.86
CA GLU A 101 0.95 -2.24 -5.80
C GLU A 101 1.69 -2.34 -4.45
N PHE A 102 2.49 -3.39 -4.25
CA PHE A 102 3.18 -3.62 -2.98
C PHE A 102 4.53 -2.90 -2.87
N ASP A 103 5.07 -2.37 -3.96
CA ASP A 103 6.29 -1.56 -3.96
C ASP A 103 5.97 -0.05 -4.05
N PHE A 104 5.83 0.60 -2.90
CA PHE A 104 5.54 2.04 -2.83
C PHE A 104 6.65 2.94 -3.41
N ARG A 105 7.83 2.41 -3.72
CA ARG A 105 8.88 3.18 -4.40
C ARG A 105 8.52 3.46 -5.86
N LEU A 106 7.78 2.54 -6.48
CA LEU A 106 7.28 2.73 -7.85
C LEU A 106 6.28 3.89 -7.90
N GLU A 107 5.36 3.93 -6.94
CA GLU A 107 4.42 5.03 -6.79
C GLU A 107 5.11 6.35 -6.48
N ALA A 108 6.08 6.36 -5.55
CA ALA A 108 6.88 7.55 -5.23
C ALA A 108 7.58 8.11 -6.46
N THR A 109 8.18 7.24 -7.28
CA THR A 109 8.80 7.65 -8.56
C THR A 109 7.78 8.27 -9.53
N GLY A 110 6.56 7.71 -9.59
CA GLY A 110 5.46 8.28 -10.34
C GLY A 110 5.05 9.67 -9.84
N MET A 111 4.96 9.84 -8.52
CA MET A 111 4.63 11.12 -7.89
C MET A 111 5.69 12.19 -8.19
N ASP A 112 6.98 11.84 -8.14
CA ASP A 112 8.07 12.77 -8.46
C ASP A 112 8.03 13.25 -9.92
N ARG A 113 7.68 12.35 -10.85
CA ARG A 113 7.49 12.70 -12.27
C ARG A 113 6.36 13.68 -12.46
N VAL A 114 5.20 13.43 -11.83
CA VAL A 114 4.04 14.35 -11.87
C VAL A 114 4.41 15.69 -11.24
N ALA A 115 5.04 15.69 -10.08
CA ALA A 115 5.46 16.91 -9.37
C ALA A 115 6.43 17.75 -10.21
N SER A 116 7.34 17.11 -10.96
CA SER A 116 8.29 17.80 -11.83
C SER A 116 7.63 18.40 -13.07
N ALA A 117 6.57 17.77 -13.60
CA ALA A 117 5.83 18.25 -14.76
C ALA A 117 4.84 19.39 -14.46
N LEU A 118 4.47 19.56 -13.19
CA LEU A 118 3.56 20.61 -12.73
C LEU A 118 4.27 21.88 -12.22
N ARG A 119 5.60 21.90 -12.27
CA ARG A 119 6.43 23.07 -11.93
C ARG A 119 6.84 23.82 -13.19
#